data_AF-A0A4Y1MZ74-F1
#
_entry.id   AF-A0A4Y1MZ74-F1
#
_cell.length_a   1.000
_cell.length_b   1.000
_cell.length_c   1.000
_cell.angle_alpha   90.00
_cell.angle_beta   90.00
_cell.angle_gamma   90.00
#
_symmetry.space_group_name_H-M   'P 1'
#
loop_
_entity.id
_entity.type
_entity.pdbx_description
1 polymer ?
#
loop_
_entity_poly.entity_id
_entity_poly.type
_entity_poly.pdbx_seq_one_letter_code
_entity_poly.pdbx_strand_id
1 'polypeptide(L)'
;MITPTAPGYLLLDRSKPAEISAAIAQLSASPYAFSVPIPRAALAGELSALWLLRGGRIPSRFLDHTRGPTVITIAGDPASGTPAPAPDAFDQAQRLLGWAAFVLIHATGGMEFQYRMVVDATRQFRRVLLIETTTARENDWLALVREEAKRRCAKGQILPGLALSARLRGGIHPITGADQ
;
A
#
# COMPACT_ATOMS: atom_id res chain seq x y z
N MET A 1 6.11 7.11 -13.31
CA MET A 1 4.76 7.06 -12.74
C MET A 1 3.83 6.43 -13.75
N ILE A 2 3.06 5.40 -13.37
CA ILE A 2 2.12 4.72 -14.27
C ILE A 2 0.89 5.61 -14.49
N THR A 3 0.40 5.68 -15.72
CA THR A 3 -0.81 6.45 -16.06
C THR A 3 -2.05 5.75 -15.51
N PRO A 4 -2.90 6.42 -14.72
CA PRO A 4 -4.10 5.80 -14.16
C PRO A 4 -5.11 5.40 -15.23
N THR A 5 -5.77 4.26 -15.03
CA THR A 5 -6.82 3.72 -15.94
C THR A 5 -8.21 4.29 -15.66
N ALA A 6 -8.39 4.98 -14.53
CA ALA A 6 -9.60 5.69 -14.10
C ALA A 6 -9.20 6.91 -13.24
N PRO A 7 -10.04 7.95 -13.07
CA PRO A 7 -9.68 9.12 -12.28
C PRO A 7 -9.29 8.71 -10.85
N GLY A 8 -8.01 8.87 -10.54
CA GLY A 8 -7.44 8.71 -9.21
C GLY A 8 -7.13 7.28 -8.74
N TYR A 9 -7.24 6.25 -9.58
CA TYR A 9 -6.65 4.94 -9.24
C TYR A 9 -6.12 4.19 -10.46
N LEU A 10 -5.15 3.32 -10.21
CA LEU A 10 -4.63 2.35 -11.17
C LEU A 10 -4.95 0.95 -10.67
N LEU A 11 -5.50 0.12 -11.56
CA LEU A 11 -5.77 -1.29 -11.30
C LEU A 11 -4.91 -2.14 -12.24
N LEU A 12 -4.11 -3.03 -11.65
CA LEU A 12 -3.45 -4.12 -12.35
C LEU A 12 -4.23 -5.41 -12.05
N ASP A 13 -5.19 -5.70 -12.92
CA ASP A 13 -6.05 -6.88 -12.84
C ASP A 13 -5.43 -8.02 -13.64
N ARG A 14 -5.30 -9.20 -13.02
CA ARG A 14 -4.78 -10.42 -13.65
C ARG A 14 -5.53 -10.83 -14.94
N SER A 15 -6.77 -10.39 -15.11
CA SER A 15 -7.54 -10.58 -16.36
C SER A 15 -7.02 -9.76 -17.54
N LYS A 16 -6.07 -8.85 -17.30
CA LYS A 16 -5.52 -7.92 -18.30
C LYS A 16 -3.98 -7.95 -18.35
N PRO A 17 -3.36 -9.09 -18.72
CA PRO A 17 -1.91 -9.25 -18.67
C PRO A 17 -1.14 -8.23 -19.51
N ALA A 18 -1.68 -7.79 -20.65
CA ALA A 18 -1.05 -6.78 -21.50
C ALA A 18 -0.91 -5.41 -20.81
N GLU A 19 -1.93 -4.99 -20.04
CA GLU A 19 -1.87 -3.75 -19.25
C GLU A 19 -0.80 -3.86 -18.15
N ILE A 20 -0.68 -5.02 -17.51
CA ILE A 20 0.34 -5.27 -16.49
C ILE A 20 1.74 -5.28 -17.10
N SER A 21 1.96 -5.92 -18.25
CA SER A 21 3.24 -5.92 -18.95
C SER A 21 3.67 -4.52 -19.37
N ALA A 22 2.73 -3.69 -19.86
CA ALA A 22 3.01 -2.29 -20.18
C ALA A 22 3.40 -1.48 -18.94
N ALA A 23 2.69 -1.67 -17.82
CA ALA A 23 3.03 -1.04 -16.54
C ALA A 23 4.42 -1.45 -16.03
N ILE A 24 4.80 -2.73 -16.18
CA ILE A 24 6.15 -3.22 -15.85
C ILE A 24 7.19 -2.50 -16.70
N ALA A 25 7.01 -2.45 -18.02
CA ALA A 25 7.95 -1.78 -18.92
C ALA A 25 8.12 -0.29 -18.56
N GLN A 26 7.02 0.40 -18.27
CA GLN A 26 7.04 1.80 -17.86
C GLN A 26 7.75 2.03 -16.51
N LEU A 27 7.50 1.17 -15.51
CA LEU A 27 8.18 1.26 -14.22
C LEU A 27 9.67 0.95 -14.32
N SER A 28 10.03 -0.08 -15.09
CA SER A 28 11.43 -0.48 -15.32
C SER A 28 12.25 0.63 -15.98
N ALA A 29 11.64 1.47 -16.82
CA ALA A 29 12.29 2.62 -17.44
C ALA A 29 12.26 3.91 -16.57
N SER A 30 11.80 3.82 -15.31
CA SER A 30 11.64 4.97 -14.43
C SER A 30 12.52 4.85 -13.17
N PRO A 31 12.71 5.95 -12.41
CA PRO A 31 13.35 5.90 -11.10
C PRO A 31 12.67 4.96 -10.08
N TYR A 32 11.44 4.52 -10.37
CA TYR A 32 10.63 3.64 -9.51
C TYR A 32 10.75 2.16 -9.89
N ALA A 33 11.78 1.75 -10.63
CA ALA A 33 12.00 0.37 -11.07
C ALA A 33 12.02 -0.64 -9.89
N PHE A 34 12.39 -0.19 -8.69
CA PHE A 34 12.32 -1.00 -7.46
C PHE A 34 10.90 -1.51 -7.12
N SER A 35 9.84 -0.89 -7.64
CA SER A 35 8.44 -1.27 -7.35
C SER A 35 7.89 -2.38 -8.27
N VAL A 36 8.65 -2.74 -9.32
CA VAL A 36 8.31 -3.77 -10.31
C VAL A 36 7.94 -5.15 -9.73
N PRO A 37 8.44 -5.61 -8.57
CA PRO A 37 8.02 -6.90 -8.00
C PRO A 37 6.50 -7.06 -7.84
N ILE A 38 5.77 -5.99 -7.46
CA ILE A 38 4.31 -6.09 -7.27
C ILE A 38 3.58 -6.35 -8.60
N PRO A 39 3.78 -5.53 -9.67
CA PRO A 39 3.23 -5.84 -10.99
C PRO A 39 3.63 -7.20 -11.54
N ARG A 40 4.87 -7.68 -11.31
CA ARG A 40 5.28 -9.02 -11.73
C ARG A 40 4.48 -10.12 -11.04
N ALA A 41 4.26 -10.00 -9.73
CA ALA A 41 3.41 -10.94 -8.99
C ALA A 41 1.95 -10.90 -9.47
N ALA A 42 1.46 -9.71 -9.85
CA ALA A 42 0.14 -9.57 -10.48
C ALA A 42 0.07 -10.26 -11.86
N LEU A 43 1.10 -10.10 -12.69
CA LEU A 43 1.20 -10.75 -14.00
C LEU A 43 1.25 -12.28 -13.88
N ALA A 44 1.95 -12.79 -12.86
CA ALA A 44 2.00 -14.21 -12.53
C ALA A 44 0.68 -14.75 -11.94
N GLY A 45 -0.33 -13.90 -11.74
CA GLY A 45 -1.64 -14.29 -11.23
C GLY A 45 -1.66 -14.58 -9.72
N GLU A 46 -0.60 -14.24 -9.00
CA GLU A 46 -0.46 -14.52 -7.56
C GLU A 46 -1.29 -13.57 -6.70
N LEU A 47 -1.44 -12.32 -7.16
CA LEU A 47 -2.18 -11.28 -6.47
C LEU A 47 -2.87 -10.31 -7.44
N SER A 48 -3.79 -9.49 -6.92
CA SER A 48 -4.26 -8.27 -7.59
C SER A 48 -3.58 -7.06 -6.96
N ALA A 49 -3.26 -6.04 -7.76
CA ALA A 49 -2.61 -4.83 -7.27
C ALA A 49 -3.39 -3.58 -7.67
N LEU A 50 -3.60 -2.68 -6.71
CA LEU A 50 -4.29 -1.41 -6.93
C LEU A 50 -3.47 -0.27 -6.33
N TRP A 51 -3.39 0.86 -7.02
CA TRP A 51 -2.84 2.10 -6.48
C TRP A 51 -3.95 3.14 -6.38
N LEU A 52 -4.18 3.64 -5.18
CA LEU A 52 -5.00 4.80 -4.89
C LEU A 52 -4.13 6.05 -4.98
N LEU A 53 -4.47 6.95 -5.90
CA LEU A 53 -3.90 8.29 -6.00
C LEU A 53 -4.76 9.27 -5.21
N ARG A 54 -4.19 10.44 -4.89
CA ARG A 54 -4.91 11.51 -4.19
C ARG A 54 -6.21 11.89 -4.92
N GLY A 55 -7.29 12.05 -4.16
CA GLY A 55 -8.64 12.37 -4.68
C GLY A 55 -9.32 11.21 -5.43
N GLY A 56 -8.65 10.07 -5.57
CA GLY A 56 -9.22 8.88 -6.16
C GLY A 56 -10.16 8.13 -5.22
N ARG A 57 -10.87 7.17 -5.80
CA ARG A 57 -11.73 6.26 -5.04
C ARG A 57 -11.63 4.85 -5.58
N ILE A 58 -11.22 3.91 -4.72
CA ILE A 58 -11.29 2.48 -5.01
C ILE A 58 -12.76 2.02 -4.92
N PRO A 59 -13.31 1.43 -6.01
CA PRO A 59 -14.66 0.88 -6.00
C PRO A 59 -14.84 -0.24 -4.97
N SER A 60 -16.01 -0.30 -4.32
CA SER A 60 -16.31 -1.26 -3.25
C SER A 60 -16.10 -2.73 -3.65
N ARG A 61 -16.31 -3.07 -4.93
CA ARG A 61 -16.10 -4.44 -5.45
C ARG A 61 -14.66 -4.95 -5.29
N PHE A 62 -13.68 -4.06 -5.15
CA PHE A 62 -12.28 -4.42 -4.91
C PHE A 62 -11.96 -4.62 -3.42
N LEU A 63 -12.89 -4.24 -2.54
CA LEU A 63 -12.79 -4.41 -1.10
C LEU A 63 -13.57 -5.63 -0.59
N ASP A 64 -13.99 -6.51 -1.49
CA ASP A 64 -14.59 -7.79 -1.15
C ASP A 64 -13.54 -8.70 -0.47
N HIS A 65 -13.89 -9.24 0.69
CA HIS A 65 -13.01 -10.09 1.49
C HIS A 65 -12.82 -11.49 0.91
N THR A 66 -13.69 -11.90 -0.02
CA THR A 66 -13.66 -13.19 -0.71
C THR A 66 -12.74 -13.18 -1.94
N ARG A 67 -12.27 -12.00 -2.37
CA ARG A 67 -11.28 -11.90 -3.44
C ARG A 67 -9.97 -12.60 -3.06
N GLY A 68 -9.22 -12.98 -4.09
CA GLY A 68 -7.86 -13.51 -3.95
C GLY A 68 -6.89 -12.51 -3.27
N PRO A 69 -5.62 -12.90 -3.10
CA PRO A 69 -4.61 -12.04 -2.51
C PRO A 69 -4.57 -10.68 -3.22
N THR A 70 -4.66 -9.60 -2.46
CA THR A 70 -4.78 -8.24 -2.98
C THR A 70 -3.92 -7.29 -2.17
N VAL A 71 -3.13 -6.49 -2.87
CA VAL A 71 -2.44 -5.33 -2.31
C VAL A 71 -3.12 -4.06 -2.81
N ILE A 72 -3.42 -3.16 -1.88
CA ILE A 72 -3.82 -1.79 -2.17
C ILE A 72 -2.71 -0.87 -1.69
N THR A 73 -2.20 -0.05 -2.61
CA THR A 73 -1.17 0.96 -2.34
C THR A 73 -1.81 2.33 -2.27
N ILE A 74 -1.66 3.05 -1.17
CA ILE A 74 -1.88 4.49 -1.12
C ILE A 74 -0.58 5.14 -1.58
N ALA A 75 -0.61 5.78 -2.75
CA ALA A 75 0.56 6.45 -3.33
C ALA A 75 0.62 7.91 -2.84
N GLY A 76 1.27 8.13 -1.69
CA GLY A 76 1.41 9.43 -1.03
C GLY A 76 2.83 10.03 -1.07
N ASP A 77 3.73 9.50 -1.90
CA ASP A 77 5.06 10.10 -2.18
C ASP A 77 4.89 11.43 -2.95
N PRO A 78 5.76 12.46 -2.80
CA PRO A 78 5.71 13.75 -3.51
C PRO A 78 5.53 13.67 -5.03
N ALA A 79 5.88 12.55 -5.67
CA ALA A 79 5.51 12.31 -7.06
C ALA A 79 3.98 12.46 -7.28
N SER A 80 3.16 12.12 -6.28
CA SER A 80 1.70 12.22 -6.24
C SER A 80 1.16 13.60 -5.83
N GLY A 81 2.01 14.54 -5.40
CA GLY A 81 1.63 15.90 -5.03
C GLY A 81 2.55 16.58 -4.01
N THR A 82 2.72 17.90 -4.13
CA THR A 82 3.46 18.75 -3.18
C THR A 82 2.48 19.74 -2.52
N PRO A 83 2.43 19.84 -1.18
CA PRO A 83 3.15 19.02 -0.20
C PRO A 83 2.65 17.56 -0.18
N ALA A 84 3.48 16.65 0.35
CA ALA A 84 3.11 15.24 0.47
C ALA A 84 1.78 15.09 1.24
N PRO A 85 0.81 14.35 0.67
CA PRO A 85 -0.54 14.26 1.22
C PRO A 85 -0.52 13.60 2.60
N ALA A 86 -1.23 14.22 3.54
CA ALA A 86 -1.54 13.63 4.84
C ALA A 86 -2.67 12.59 4.70
N PRO A 87 -2.93 11.76 5.72
CA PRO A 87 -3.96 10.73 5.64
C PRO A 87 -5.36 11.24 5.30
N ASP A 88 -5.70 12.46 5.73
CA ASP A 88 -6.97 13.14 5.48
C ASP A 88 -7.18 13.53 4.01
N ALA A 89 -6.13 13.58 3.19
CA ALA A 89 -6.23 13.77 1.75
C ALA A 89 -6.76 12.53 1.00
N PHE A 90 -7.02 11.44 1.72
CA PHE A 90 -7.56 10.19 1.22
C PHE A 90 -8.82 9.80 2.00
N ASP A 91 -9.99 10.23 1.54
CA ASP A 91 -11.29 9.97 2.18
C ASP A 91 -11.55 8.49 2.53
N GLN A 92 -10.91 7.57 1.79
CA GLN A 92 -11.03 6.13 2.01
C GLN A 92 -9.98 5.53 2.95
N ALA A 93 -9.02 6.30 3.48
CA ALA A 93 -7.92 5.77 4.30
C ALA A 93 -8.43 4.91 5.46
N GLN A 94 -9.38 5.42 6.26
CA GLN A 94 -9.97 4.66 7.38
C GLN A 94 -10.68 3.37 6.90
N ARG A 95 -11.37 3.43 5.77
CA ARG A 95 -12.07 2.27 5.20
C ARG A 95 -11.08 1.21 4.72
N LEU A 96 -9.99 1.63 4.07
CA LEU A 96 -8.93 0.73 3.61
C LEU A 96 -8.22 0.08 4.79
N LEU A 97 -7.98 0.85 5.86
CA LEU A 97 -7.45 0.32 7.11
C LEU A 97 -8.38 -0.73 7.72
N GLY A 98 -9.69 -0.53 7.71
CA GLY A 98 -10.67 -1.52 8.16
C GLY A 98 -10.74 -2.80 7.29
N TRP A 99 -10.38 -2.71 6.01
CA TRP A 99 -10.32 -3.84 5.08
C TRP A 99 -9.03 -4.66 5.23
N ALA A 100 -7.92 -4.00 5.54
CA ALA A 100 -6.59 -4.60 5.59
C ALA A 100 -6.51 -5.72 6.65
N ALA A 101 -5.81 -6.80 6.31
CA ALA A 101 -5.37 -7.82 7.25
C ALA A 101 -3.91 -7.60 7.69
N PHE A 102 -3.14 -6.80 6.94
CA PHE A 102 -1.80 -6.36 7.28
C PHE A 102 -1.54 -4.97 6.68
N VAL A 103 -0.83 -4.11 7.42
CA VAL A 103 -0.47 -2.75 6.96
C VAL A 103 1.03 -2.59 6.87
N LEU A 104 1.53 -2.07 5.76
CA LEU A 104 2.92 -1.66 5.60
C LEU A 104 2.99 -0.16 5.35
N ILE A 105 3.64 0.60 6.23
CA ILE A 105 4.00 2.00 5.98
C ILE A 105 5.42 2.02 5.40
N HIS A 106 5.58 2.62 4.23
CA HIS A 106 6.85 2.80 3.54
C HIS A 106 7.16 4.30 3.47
N ALA A 107 8.07 4.75 4.33
CA ALA A 107 8.45 6.15 4.52
C ALA A 107 9.96 6.37 4.30
N THR A 108 10.53 5.63 3.35
CA THR A 108 11.97 5.55 3.08
C THR A 108 12.26 5.55 1.57
N GLY A 109 13.54 5.58 1.19
CA GLY A 109 13.94 5.35 -0.20
C GLY A 109 13.53 3.95 -0.66
N GLY A 110 13.05 3.84 -1.90
CA GLY A 110 12.59 2.56 -2.46
C GLY A 110 13.75 1.61 -2.77
N MET A 111 13.66 0.38 -2.25
CA MET A 111 14.54 -0.74 -2.60
C MET A 111 13.71 -1.95 -3.00
N GLU A 112 14.16 -2.69 -4.01
CA GLU A 112 13.38 -3.79 -4.60
C GLU A 112 12.94 -4.83 -3.56
N PHE A 113 13.82 -5.17 -2.60
CA PHE A 113 13.48 -6.15 -1.57
C PHE A 113 12.28 -5.74 -0.71
N GLN A 114 12.05 -4.44 -0.51
CA GLN A 114 10.92 -3.94 0.29
C GLN A 114 9.59 -4.20 -0.44
N TYR A 115 9.59 -4.10 -1.76
CA TYR A 115 8.42 -4.43 -2.59
C TYR A 115 8.21 -5.93 -2.72
N ARG A 116 9.28 -6.74 -2.67
CA ARG A 116 9.16 -8.20 -2.52
C ARG A 116 8.51 -8.56 -1.18
N MET A 117 8.87 -7.89 -0.08
CA MET A 117 8.20 -8.08 1.21
C MET A 117 6.70 -7.79 1.15
N VAL A 118 6.27 -6.80 0.36
CA VAL A 118 4.83 -6.52 0.14
C VAL A 118 4.15 -7.68 -0.57
N VAL A 119 4.80 -8.27 -1.59
CA VAL A 119 4.29 -9.47 -2.27
C VAL A 119 4.14 -10.63 -1.29
N ASP A 120 5.17 -10.91 -0.50
CA ASP A 120 5.16 -12.02 0.47
C ASP A 120 4.12 -11.81 1.57
N ALA A 121 4.02 -10.59 2.11
CA ALA A 121 2.94 -10.22 3.04
C ALA A 121 1.57 -10.37 2.38
N THR A 122 1.42 -10.07 1.09
CA THR A 122 0.14 -10.21 0.38
C THR A 122 -0.23 -11.67 0.21
N ARG A 123 0.73 -12.54 -0.09
CA ARG A 123 0.51 -13.99 -0.15
C ARG A 123 0.09 -14.55 1.23
N GLN A 124 0.72 -14.09 2.30
CA GLN A 124 0.46 -14.55 3.67
C GLN A 124 -0.86 -14.02 4.24
N PHE A 125 -1.07 -12.70 4.21
CA PHE A 125 -2.20 -12.04 4.86
C PHE A 125 -3.40 -11.80 3.93
N ARG A 126 -3.23 -12.01 2.63
CA ARG A 126 -4.23 -11.88 1.56
C ARG A 126 -4.80 -10.48 1.32
N ARG A 127 -4.83 -9.60 2.32
CA ARG A 127 -5.30 -8.20 2.20
C ARG A 127 -4.26 -7.27 2.80
N VAL A 128 -3.39 -6.75 1.95
CA VAL A 128 -2.32 -5.83 2.39
C VAL A 128 -2.65 -4.41 1.98
N LEU A 129 -2.53 -3.48 2.92
CA LEU A 129 -2.50 -2.06 2.65
C LEU A 129 -1.05 -1.58 2.71
N LEU A 130 -0.49 -1.20 1.57
CA LEU A 130 0.78 -0.50 1.46
C LEU A 130 0.51 1.00 1.48
N ILE A 131 1.20 1.74 2.35
CA ILE A 131 1.10 3.19 2.47
C ILE A 131 2.46 3.76 2.11
N GLU A 132 2.62 4.22 0.87
CA GLU A 132 3.81 4.95 0.44
C GLU A 132 3.68 6.40 0.86
N THR A 133 4.67 6.91 1.59
CA THR A 133 4.62 8.26 2.16
C THR A 133 6.01 8.84 2.30
N THR A 134 6.10 10.14 2.57
CA THR A 134 7.36 10.75 3.01
C THR A 134 7.61 10.48 4.48
N THR A 135 8.89 10.54 4.88
CA THR A 135 9.30 10.55 6.28
C THR A 135 8.66 11.68 7.10
N ALA A 136 8.30 12.80 6.47
CA ALA A 136 7.62 13.91 7.13
C ALA A 136 6.18 13.55 7.55
N ARG A 137 5.50 12.69 6.79
CA ARG A 137 4.12 12.25 7.02
C ARG A 137 3.99 10.89 7.72
N GLU A 138 5.11 10.22 7.98
CA GLU A 138 5.15 8.91 8.64
C GLU A 138 4.38 8.88 9.97
N ASN A 139 4.57 9.89 10.82
CA ASN A 139 3.89 9.95 12.12
C ASN A 139 2.37 10.07 11.99
N ASP A 140 1.90 10.83 11.00
CA ASP A 140 0.46 11.04 10.74
C ASP A 140 -0.19 9.70 10.37
N TRP A 141 0.48 8.93 9.50
CA TRP A 141 0.04 7.60 9.11
C TRP A 141 0.14 6.58 10.27
N LEU A 142 1.23 6.59 11.04
CA LEU A 142 1.39 5.73 12.20
C LEU A 142 0.30 5.96 13.24
N ALA A 143 -0.05 7.22 13.50
CA ALA A 143 -1.14 7.56 14.42
C ALA A 143 -2.46 6.97 13.94
N LEU A 144 -2.80 7.14 12.67
CA LEU A 144 -4.03 6.59 12.10
C LEU A 144 -4.08 5.05 12.15
N VAL A 145 -2.97 4.38 11.83
CA VAL A 145 -2.90 2.90 11.90
C VAL A 145 -3.02 2.41 13.35
N ARG A 146 -2.40 3.09 14.31
CA ARG A 146 -2.50 2.75 15.74
C ARG A 146 -3.92 2.89 16.27
N GLU A 147 -4.64 3.94 15.89
CA GLU A 147 -6.04 4.10 16.28
C GLU A 147 -6.92 2.98 15.72
N GLU A 148 -6.71 2.56 14.46
CA GLU A 148 -7.37 1.39 13.92
C GLU A 148 -7.00 0.10 14.67
N ALA A 149 -5.71 -0.09 14.99
CA ALA A 149 -5.24 -1.27 15.70
C ALA A 149 -5.85 -1.36 17.12
N LYS A 150 -5.95 -0.24 17.84
CA LYS A 150 -6.66 -0.13 19.13
C LYS A 150 -8.14 -0.50 18.99
N ARG A 151 -8.82 0.06 17.97
CA ARG A 151 -10.23 -0.23 17.68
C ARG A 151 -10.49 -1.72 17.44
N ARG A 152 -9.56 -2.42 16.79
CA ARG A 152 -9.62 -3.87 16.58
C ARG A 152 -9.29 -4.67 17.83
N CYS A 153 -8.28 -4.24 18.59
CA CYS A 153 -7.90 -4.87 19.85
C CYS A 153 -9.07 -4.91 20.84
N ALA A 154 -9.83 -3.81 20.94
CA ALA A 154 -11.06 -3.73 21.74
C ALA A 154 -12.15 -4.76 21.33
N LYS A 155 -12.01 -5.38 20.16
CA LYS A 155 -12.91 -6.42 19.62
C LYS A 155 -12.25 -7.81 19.61
N GLY A 156 -11.11 -7.97 20.28
CA GLY A 156 -10.34 -9.22 20.28
C GLY A 156 -9.66 -9.54 18.95
N GLN A 157 -9.44 -8.53 18.10
CA GLN A 157 -8.81 -8.68 16.78
C GLN A 157 -7.45 -7.99 16.73
N ILE A 158 -6.53 -8.52 15.93
CA ILE A 158 -5.19 -7.95 15.74
C ILE A 158 -5.10 -7.34 14.34
N LEU A 159 -4.46 -6.17 14.24
CA LEU A 159 -3.97 -5.62 12.98
C LEU A 159 -2.43 -5.67 13.00
N PRO A 160 -1.82 -6.72 12.44
CA PRO A 160 -0.38 -6.74 12.29
C PRO A 160 0.05 -5.66 11.29
N GLY A 161 1.20 -5.06 11.53
CA GLY A 161 1.76 -4.12 10.57
C GLY A 161 3.24 -3.86 10.76
N LEU A 162 3.80 -3.16 9.80
CA LEU A 162 5.21 -2.82 9.74
C LEU A 162 5.41 -1.40 9.21
N ALA A 163 6.33 -0.65 9.81
CA ALA A 163 6.83 0.60 9.26
C ALA A 163 8.30 0.46 8.82
N LEU A 164 8.57 0.88 7.59
CA LEU A 164 9.90 1.00 6.98
C LEU A 164 10.26 2.48 6.87
N SER A 165 11.22 2.95 7.67
CA SER A 165 11.54 4.38 7.80
C SER A 165 13.00 4.69 7.51
N ALA A 166 13.25 5.86 6.90
CA ALA A 166 14.59 6.43 6.72
C ALA A 166 15.10 7.25 7.92
N ARG A 167 14.30 7.44 8.98
CA ARG A 167 14.72 8.21 10.18
C ARG A 167 15.93 7.56 10.86
N LEU A 168 16.66 8.32 11.69
CA LEU A 168 17.85 7.88 12.45
C LEU A 168 17.65 6.62 13.32
N ARG A 169 16.41 6.16 13.52
CA ARG A 169 16.11 4.84 14.11
C ARG A 169 16.12 3.69 13.08
N GLY A 170 16.65 3.95 11.87
CA GLY A 170 16.45 3.23 10.62
C GLY A 170 16.18 1.76 10.78
N GLY A 171 15.05 1.29 10.25
CA GLY A 171 14.70 -0.11 10.44
C GLY A 171 13.27 -0.48 10.13
N ILE A 172 12.98 -1.70 10.55
CA ILE A 172 11.73 -2.44 10.43
C ILE A 172 11.07 -2.35 11.81
N HIS A 173 9.98 -1.59 11.93
CA HIS A 173 9.28 -1.40 13.21
C HIS A 173 7.91 -2.09 13.18
N PRO A 174 7.62 -3.02 14.10
CA PRO A 174 6.27 -3.58 14.20
C PRO A 174 5.29 -2.47 14.56
N ILE A 175 4.11 -2.51 13.94
CA ILE A 175 2.98 -1.66 14.32
C ILE A 175 2.11 -2.50 15.25
N THR A 176 2.17 -2.20 16.53
CA THR A 176 1.37 -2.84 17.57
C THR A 176 0.20 -1.93 17.94
N GLY A 177 -0.98 -2.53 18.12
CA GLY A 177 -2.13 -1.84 18.75
C GLY A 177 -1.96 -1.67 20.26
N ALA A 178 -0.91 -2.28 20.80
CA ALA A 178 -0.44 -2.14 22.16
C ALA A 178 0.93 -1.48 22.11
N ASP A 179 0.96 -0.15 22.28
CA ASP A 179 2.15 0.55 22.75
C ASP A 179 1.71 1.31 24.01
N GLN A 180 2.37 0.93 25.13
CA GLN A 180 2.65 1.62 26.39
C GLN A 180 1.78 2.83 26.77
#